data_AF-A0A371HKV6-F1
#
_entry.id   AF-A0A371HKV6-F1
#
_cell.length_a   1.000
_cell.length_b   1.000
_cell.length_c   1.000
_cell.angle_alpha   90.00
_cell.angle_beta   90.00
_cell.angle_gamma   90.00
#
_symmetry.space_group_name_H-M   'P 1'
#
loop_
_entity.id
_entity.type
_entity.pdbx_description
1 polymer ?
#
loop_
_entity_poly.entity_id
_entity_poly.type
_entity_poly.pdbx_seq_one_letter_code
_entity_poly.pdbx_strand_id
1 'polypeptide(L)'
;MHLQKIVCMCRFETQLTRLLRDSFRDVDNGIKDTSNQFSSQPSSFLAMKVENMVKLKEDFDYKSLCRRLDIELDKLTMEYERQQKAFEDDIETLTKEAQHRISEAQKNYSDLLEKERLKYQKDYKESIKRLEEKVMENKKKYEDFCMTSSREVIAIVPAEEVDILKKILKKETLLRNAAEGEINHLKNQMAELKMSEASRVSDISKLRKMLEDEAHQKEKLKGEIARLQSQLLQLGFEVGKKKFIHTNILSTRQQKIDGGGFEKDFGDLHSSTSLVKHEQQASVNGEKASVAKFFEQGNKINILAGGLQKTLSLLEAEDVDVRIHAVKIIANLASEEAIQKRIVEAGAVTSLLTLLKNSQDETIHRVAASAIANLAMNETNQDLIVAQGGISLLSMTAANAEDPQTLRMVAGAIANLCGNDKLQIELREEGGIKALLGMVRCRHPDVHIQVARGIANFAKCESKASTQGTKVGRSLLIEDGVLPWIVQNANNEVSLVRRHIELALCHLAQHEANARDMISGGVIRELVRISRDCSREDIRILARRTLVSIPSFQAEIRRLGIYY
;
A
#
# COMPACT_ATOMS: atom_id res chain seq x y z
N MET A 1 6.77 -21.81 12.36
CA MET A 1 6.74 -22.51 13.67
C MET A 1 5.36 -23.11 14.00
N HIS A 2 4.24 -22.42 13.77
CA HIS A 2 2.90 -22.98 14.05
C HIS A 2 2.46 -24.14 13.14
N LEU A 3 2.82 -24.14 11.84
CA LEU A 3 2.56 -25.28 10.95
C LEU A 3 3.29 -26.57 11.37
N GLN A 4 4.43 -26.45 12.03
CA GLN A 4 5.23 -27.60 12.49
C GLN A 4 4.63 -28.24 13.76
N LYS A 5 3.93 -27.46 14.60
CA LYS A 5 3.17 -27.97 15.75
C LYS A 5 1.88 -28.69 15.32
N ILE A 6 1.21 -28.20 14.28
CA ILE A 6 0.00 -28.84 13.72
C ILE A 6 0.36 -30.18 13.05
N VAL A 7 1.47 -30.25 12.30
CA VAL A 7 1.96 -31.51 11.70
C VAL A 7 2.40 -32.52 12.77
N CYS A 8 2.89 -32.07 13.93
CA CYS A 8 3.25 -32.95 15.04
C CYS A 8 2.01 -33.55 15.74
N MET A 9 0.92 -32.79 15.88
CA MET A 9 -0.36 -33.29 16.41
C MET A 9 -0.98 -34.36 15.50
N CYS A 10 -1.01 -34.15 14.18
CA CYS A 10 -1.54 -35.16 13.25
C CYS A 10 -0.69 -36.46 13.20
N ARG A 11 0.62 -36.37 13.50
CA ARG A 11 1.49 -37.55 13.65
C ARG A 11 1.24 -38.33 14.96
N PHE A 12 0.84 -37.65 16.03
CA PHE A 12 0.51 -38.28 17.31
C PHE A 12 -0.83 -39.04 17.25
N GLU A 13 -1.85 -38.46 16.60
CA GLU A 13 -3.13 -39.14 16.36
C GLU A 13 -2.92 -40.43 15.55
N THR A 14 -2.09 -40.42 14.50
CA THR A 14 -1.83 -41.60 13.67
C THR A 14 -1.04 -42.72 14.38
N GLN A 15 -0.26 -42.41 15.41
CA GLN A 15 0.45 -43.41 16.21
C GLN A 15 -0.46 -44.05 17.28
N LEU A 16 -1.34 -43.26 17.91
CA LEU A 16 -2.30 -43.78 18.89
C LEU A 16 -3.38 -44.64 18.23
N THR A 17 -3.85 -44.25 17.04
CA THR A 17 -4.80 -45.08 16.26
C THR A 17 -4.15 -46.38 15.77
N ARG A 18 -2.83 -46.40 15.53
CA ARG A 18 -2.07 -47.63 15.21
C ARG A 18 -1.91 -48.55 16.41
N LEU A 19 -1.53 -48.02 17.58
CA LEU A 19 -1.40 -48.79 18.82
C LEU A 19 -2.71 -49.41 19.28
N LEU A 20 -3.83 -48.68 19.13
CA LEU A 20 -5.16 -49.23 19.38
C LEU A 20 -5.51 -50.33 18.36
N ARG A 21 -5.26 -50.11 17.06
CA ARG A 21 -5.52 -51.10 16.01
C ARG A 21 -4.72 -52.39 16.18
N ASP A 22 -3.45 -52.29 16.58
CA ASP A 22 -2.58 -53.44 16.80
C ASP A 22 -2.99 -54.20 18.08
N SER A 23 -3.40 -53.49 19.13
CA SER A 23 -3.96 -54.11 20.35
C SER A 23 -5.28 -54.85 20.11
N PHE A 24 -6.11 -54.40 19.16
CA PHE A 24 -7.33 -55.11 18.75
C PHE A 24 -7.04 -56.29 17.82
N ARG A 25 -5.96 -56.26 17.03
CA ARG A 25 -5.58 -57.35 16.12
C ARG A 25 -5.01 -58.57 16.83
N ASP A 26 -4.31 -58.36 17.95
CA ASP A 26 -3.78 -59.45 18.77
C ASP A 26 -4.88 -60.19 19.57
N VAL A 27 -6.03 -59.55 19.79
CA VAL A 27 -7.20 -60.18 20.43
C VAL A 27 -7.96 -61.07 19.46
N ASP A 28 -8.10 -60.68 18.18
CA ASP A 28 -8.81 -61.47 17.17
C ASP A 28 -8.05 -62.75 16.75
N ASN A 29 -6.72 -62.76 16.85
CA ASN A 29 -5.91 -63.96 16.55
C ASN A 29 -5.82 -64.96 17.71
N GLY A 30 -6.28 -64.60 18.91
CA GLY A 30 -6.33 -65.48 20.09
C GLY A 30 -7.59 -66.31 20.25
N ILE A 31 -8.63 -66.06 19.44
CA ILE A 31 -9.93 -66.76 19.52
C ILE A 31 -10.01 -67.85 18.43
N LYS A 32 -9.00 -68.70 18.37
CA LYS A 32 -9.06 -70.03 17.72
C LYS A 32 -8.20 -71.00 18.52
N ASP A 33 -8.54 -71.19 19.78
CA ASP A 33 -8.50 -72.51 20.40
C ASP A 33 -9.08 -72.44 21.82
N THR A 34 -9.80 -73.50 22.17
CA THR A 34 -10.38 -73.84 23.48
C THR A 34 -11.75 -73.24 23.85
N SER A 35 -12.74 -74.13 23.88
CA SER A 35 -14.04 -73.94 24.52
C SER A 35 -13.91 -73.97 26.04
N ASN A 36 -14.49 -72.99 26.75
CA ASN A 36 -15.51 -73.20 27.80
C ASN A 36 -15.77 -71.92 28.62
N GLN A 37 -17.07 -71.64 28.80
CA GLN A 37 -17.76 -70.92 29.88
C GLN A 37 -16.92 -69.97 30.76
N PHE A 38 -17.12 -68.65 30.64
CA PHE A 38 -17.26 -67.70 31.76
C PHE A 38 -17.85 -66.36 31.26
N SER A 39 -18.72 -65.77 32.06
CA SER A 39 -19.53 -64.56 31.81
C SER A 39 -18.70 -63.33 31.38
N SER A 40 -18.95 -62.84 30.16
CA SER A 40 -18.31 -61.66 29.58
C SER A 40 -19.01 -60.36 29.99
N GLN A 41 -18.68 -59.79 31.15
CA GLN A 41 -19.04 -58.40 31.51
C GLN A 41 -17.97 -57.48 32.17
N PRO A 42 -16.68 -57.82 32.37
CA PRO A 42 -15.73 -56.83 32.92
C PRO A 42 -15.11 -55.85 31.91
N SER A 43 -15.04 -56.21 30.61
CA SER A 43 -14.16 -55.51 29.66
C SER A 43 -14.71 -54.18 29.13
N SER A 44 -16.03 -54.05 29.03
CA SER A 44 -16.68 -52.82 28.52
C SER A 44 -16.60 -51.66 29.52
N PHE A 45 -16.72 -51.94 30.81
CA PHE A 45 -16.71 -50.91 31.87
C PHE A 45 -15.32 -50.29 32.07
N LEU A 46 -14.26 -51.11 32.02
CA LEU A 46 -12.88 -50.65 32.06
C LEU A 46 -12.53 -49.81 30.81
N ALA A 47 -12.98 -50.23 29.63
CA ALA A 47 -12.78 -49.47 28.39
C ALA A 47 -13.48 -48.10 28.44
N MET A 48 -14.74 -48.03 28.88
CA MET A 48 -15.46 -46.78 29.04
C MET A 48 -14.81 -45.85 30.08
N LYS A 49 -14.29 -46.39 31.18
CA LYS A 49 -13.65 -45.60 32.23
C LYS A 49 -12.32 -45.01 31.78
N VAL A 50 -11.53 -45.78 31.02
CA VAL A 50 -10.29 -45.29 30.39
C VAL A 50 -10.60 -44.26 29.32
N GLU A 51 -11.60 -44.49 28.47
CA GLU A 51 -12.02 -43.53 27.43
C GLU A 51 -12.51 -42.21 28.03
N ASN A 52 -13.32 -42.27 29.09
CA ASN A 52 -13.78 -41.08 29.81
C ASN A 52 -12.63 -40.34 30.51
N MET A 53 -11.64 -41.05 31.05
CA MET A 53 -10.44 -40.43 31.63
C MET A 53 -9.57 -39.74 30.59
N VAL A 54 -9.41 -40.34 29.40
CA VAL A 54 -8.65 -39.76 28.29
C VAL A 54 -9.33 -38.49 27.79
N LYS A 55 -10.66 -38.53 27.56
CA LYS A 55 -11.45 -37.36 27.15
C LYS A 55 -11.38 -36.22 28.17
N LEU A 56 -11.50 -36.52 29.47
CA LEU A 56 -11.36 -35.50 30.54
C LEU A 56 -9.96 -34.88 30.59
N LYS A 57 -8.93 -35.68 30.32
CA LYS A 57 -7.53 -35.20 30.29
C LYS A 57 -7.27 -34.34 29.05
N GLU A 58 -7.77 -34.75 27.89
CA GLU A 58 -7.73 -33.96 26.65
C GLU A 58 -8.46 -32.61 26.81
N ASP A 59 -9.65 -32.61 27.42
CA ASP A 59 -10.40 -31.39 27.71
C ASP A 59 -9.67 -30.45 28.69
N PHE A 60 -8.99 -31.02 29.70
CA PHE A 60 -8.18 -30.24 30.65
C PHE A 60 -6.93 -29.66 29.99
N ASP A 61 -6.23 -30.45 29.18
CA ASP A 61 -5.04 -30.04 28.45
C ASP A 61 -5.37 -28.97 27.39
N TYR A 62 -6.54 -29.09 26.73
CA TYR A 62 -7.03 -28.09 25.79
C TYR A 62 -7.39 -26.78 26.49
N LYS A 63 -8.12 -26.82 27.61
CA LYS A 63 -8.42 -25.61 28.42
C LYS A 63 -7.16 -24.93 28.95
N SER A 64 -6.16 -25.71 29.37
CA SER A 64 -4.86 -25.20 29.83
C SER A 64 -4.06 -24.57 28.68
N LEU A 65 -4.12 -25.17 27.48
CA LEU A 65 -3.51 -24.62 26.27
C LEU A 65 -4.19 -23.32 25.82
N CYS A 66 -5.52 -23.26 25.80
CA CYS A 66 -6.28 -22.04 25.47
C CYS A 66 -5.91 -20.88 26.41
N ARG A 67 -5.89 -21.12 27.73
CA ARG A 67 -5.47 -20.08 28.70
C ARG A 67 -4.06 -19.57 28.45
N ARG A 68 -3.12 -20.43 28.06
CA ARG A 68 -1.75 -20.01 27.73
C ARG A 68 -1.70 -19.18 26.44
N LEU A 69 -2.48 -19.57 25.43
CA LEU A 69 -2.59 -18.82 24.18
C LEU A 69 -3.26 -17.46 24.39
N ASP A 70 -4.29 -17.38 25.24
CA ASP A 70 -4.95 -16.12 25.59
C ASP A 70 -3.96 -15.17 26.28
N ILE A 71 -3.16 -15.67 27.24
CA ILE A 71 -2.11 -14.87 27.90
C ILE A 71 -1.02 -14.41 26.91
N GLU A 72 -0.63 -15.25 25.95
CA GLU A 72 0.33 -14.85 24.90
C GLU A 72 -0.28 -13.80 23.96
N LEU A 73 -1.56 -13.94 23.61
CA LEU A 73 -2.29 -13.00 22.76
C LEU A 73 -2.44 -11.63 23.46
N ASP A 74 -2.77 -11.61 24.75
CA ASP A 74 -2.86 -10.39 25.55
C ASP A 74 -1.50 -9.68 25.60
N LYS A 75 -0.40 -10.42 25.82
CA LYS A 75 0.96 -9.85 25.81
C LYS A 75 1.32 -9.26 24.45
N LEU A 76 1.02 -9.95 23.35
CA LEU A 76 1.26 -9.46 21.99
C LEU A 76 0.41 -8.22 21.69
N THR A 77 -0.83 -8.21 22.16
CA THR A 77 -1.74 -7.06 21.99
C THR A 77 -1.21 -5.84 22.74
N MET A 78 -0.79 -6.00 24.00
CA MET A 78 -0.19 -4.93 24.79
C MET A 78 1.11 -4.39 24.17
N GLU A 79 1.96 -5.26 23.64
CA GLU A 79 3.20 -4.85 22.96
C GLU A 79 2.90 -4.09 21.66
N TYR A 80 1.91 -4.55 20.89
CA TYR A 80 1.46 -3.86 19.69
C TYR A 80 0.88 -2.47 19.99
N GLU A 81 0.01 -2.36 21.00
CA GLU A 81 -0.55 -1.07 21.44
C GLU A 81 0.55 -0.11 21.91
N ARG A 82 1.56 -0.62 22.63
CA ARG A 82 2.71 0.18 23.07
C ARG A 82 3.55 0.68 21.90
N GLN A 83 3.82 -0.17 20.91
CA GLN A 83 4.53 0.23 19.70
C GLN A 83 3.73 1.25 18.89
N GLN A 84 2.42 1.03 18.73
CA GLN A 84 1.56 1.98 18.03
C GLN A 84 1.56 3.35 18.71
N LYS A 85 1.48 3.39 20.05
CA LYS A 85 1.56 4.65 20.79
C LYS A 85 2.90 5.35 20.62
N ALA A 86 4.02 4.61 20.65
CA ALA A 86 5.34 5.18 20.40
C ALA A 86 5.45 5.79 19.00
N PHE A 87 4.90 5.11 17.98
CA PHE A 87 4.83 5.66 16.62
C PHE A 87 3.96 6.91 16.53
N GLU A 88 2.82 6.96 17.24
CA GLU A 88 1.95 8.15 17.28
C GLU A 88 2.68 9.34 17.93
N ASP A 89 3.40 9.11 19.04
CA ASP A 89 4.19 10.13 19.74
C ASP A 89 5.35 10.67 18.85
N ASP A 90 6.01 9.79 18.10
CA ASP A 90 7.07 10.16 17.13
C ASP A 90 6.51 11.02 15.99
N ILE A 91 5.33 10.66 15.45
CA ILE A 91 4.65 11.43 14.41
C ILE A 91 4.26 12.82 14.93
N GLU A 92 3.75 12.92 16.16
CA GLU A 92 3.39 14.21 16.75
C GLU A 92 4.63 15.10 16.93
N THR A 93 5.73 14.53 17.38
CA THR A 93 7.01 15.24 17.56
C THR A 93 7.56 15.75 16.23
N LEU A 94 7.65 14.88 15.22
CA LEU A 94 8.08 15.26 13.86
C LEU A 94 7.18 16.33 13.24
N THR A 95 5.87 16.26 13.50
CA THR A 95 4.92 17.27 13.01
C THR A 95 5.16 18.63 13.65
N LYS A 96 5.40 18.68 14.97
CA LYS A 96 5.75 19.92 15.68
C LYS A 96 7.06 20.52 15.18
N GLU A 97 8.09 19.70 14.96
CA GLU A 97 9.36 20.15 14.40
C GLU A 97 9.22 20.72 12.99
N ALA A 98 8.45 20.04 12.13
CA ALA A 98 8.18 20.50 10.78
C ALA A 98 7.43 21.84 10.78
N GLN A 99 6.40 21.99 11.63
CA GLN A 99 5.66 23.25 11.79
C GLN A 99 6.56 24.40 12.29
N HIS A 100 7.46 24.12 13.23
CA HIS A 100 8.44 25.09 13.71
C HIS A 100 9.36 25.56 12.58
N ARG A 101 9.95 24.64 11.81
CA ARG A 101 10.85 24.97 10.68
C ARG A 101 10.13 25.78 9.60
N ILE A 102 8.88 25.45 9.29
CA ILE A 102 8.07 26.20 8.33
C ILE A 102 7.82 27.62 8.84
N SER A 103 7.44 27.77 10.12
CA SER A 103 7.16 29.08 10.73
C SER A 103 8.41 29.96 10.77
N GLU A 104 9.56 29.38 11.09
CA GLU A 104 10.86 30.06 11.08
C GLU A 104 11.26 30.51 9.68
N ALA A 105 11.11 29.64 8.67
CA ALA A 105 11.36 29.99 7.27
C ALA A 105 10.44 31.12 6.80
N GLN A 106 9.13 31.05 7.10
CA GLN A 106 8.16 32.10 6.74
C GLN A 106 8.53 33.45 7.35
N LYS A 107 8.92 33.47 8.63
CA LYS A 107 9.37 34.69 9.30
C LYS A 107 10.63 35.26 8.64
N ASN A 108 11.62 34.41 8.35
CA ASN A 108 12.86 34.84 7.68
C ASN A 108 12.60 35.43 6.30
N TYR A 109 11.70 34.82 5.51
CA TYR A 109 11.29 35.36 4.21
C TYR A 109 10.57 36.72 4.35
N SER A 110 9.67 36.86 5.33
CA SER A 110 8.99 38.13 5.61
C SER A 110 9.97 39.24 5.98
N ASP A 111 10.94 38.94 6.86
CA ASP A 111 11.96 39.89 7.31
C ASP A 111 12.89 40.32 6.16
N LEU A 112 13.26 39.38 5.27
CA LEU A 112 14.06 39.68 4.08
C LEU A 112 13.29 40.57 3.10
N LEU A 113 12.02 40.25 2.83
CA LEU A 113 11.16 41.02 1.94
C LEU A 113 10.96 42.46 2.44
N GLU A 114 10.77 42.63 3.75
CA GLU A 114 10.63 43.96 4.35
C GLU A 114 11.93 44.78 4.28
N LYS A 115 13.09 44.14 4.48
CA LYS A 115 14.40 44.78 4.29
C LYS A 115 14.61 45.25 2.85
N GLU A 116 14.27 44.43 1.87
CA GLU A 116 14.35 44.83 0.45
C GLU A 116 13.39 45.97 0.14
N ARG A 117 12.14 45.90 0.62
CA ARG A 117 11.15 46.98 0.46
C ARG A 117 11.67 48.30 1.00
N LEU A 118 12.26 48.31 2.20
CA LEU A 118 12.84 49.50 2.82
C LEU A 118 14.04 50.03 2.04
N LYS A 119 14.87 49.15 1.49
CA LYS A 119 16.00 49.52 0.63
C LYS A 119 15.51 50.24 -0.63
N TYR A 120 14.58 49.65 -1.37
CA TYR A 120 14.00 50.27 -2.57
C TYR A 120 13.32 51.61 -2.26
N GLN A 121 12.61 51.70 -1.14
CA GLN A 121 11.98 52.95 -0.71
C GLN A 121 13.01 54.05 -0.44
N LYS A 122 14.14 53.71 0.19
CA LYS A 122 15.24 54.66 0.44
C LYS A 122 15.89 55.11 -0.86
N ASP A 123 16.18 54.18 -1.76
CA ASP A 123 16.80 54.46 -3.06
C ASP A 123 15.90 55.36 -3.93
N TYR A 124 14.59 55.13 -3.89
CA TYR A 124 13.60 55.97 -4.58
C TYR A 124 13.55 57.39 -3.99
N LYS A 125 13.54 57.52 -2.66
CA LYS A 125 13.55 58.82 -1.97
C LYS A 125 14.83 59.61 -2.28
N GLU A 126 15.99 58.93 -2.31
CA GLU A 126 17.26 59.57 -2.65
C GLU A 126 17.27 60.03 -4.12
N SER A 127 16.73 59.22 -5.02
CA SER A 127 16.59 59.58 -6.44
C SER A 127 15.69 60.81 -6.64
N ILE A 128 14.57 60.89 -5.92
CA ILE A 128 13.71 62.08 -5.93
C ILE A 128 14.48 63.31 -5.44
N LYS A 129 15.19 63.20 -4.30
CA LYS A 129 15.95 64.33 -3.75
C LYS A 129 17.01 64.85 -4.73
N ARG A 130 17.73 63.96 -5.40
CA ARG A 130 18.71 64.34 -6.45
C ARG A 130 18.05 65.04 -7.63
N LEU A 131 16.84 64.65 -8.01
CA LEU A 131 16.07 65.32 -9.06
C LEU A 131 15.61 66.71 -8.61
N GLU A 132 15.13 66.85 -7.38
CA GLU A 132 14.74 68.14 -6.79
C GLU A 132 15.92 69.11 -6.72
N GLU A 133 17.10 68.64 -6.27
CA GLU A 133 18.34 69.43 -6.24
C GLU A 133 18.73 69.91 -7.64
N LYS A 134 18.66 69.04 -8.66
CA LYS A 134 18.91 69.42 -10.06
C LYS A 134 17.90 70.44 -10.59
N VAL A 135 16.62 70.32 -10.22
CA VAL A 135 15.59 71.29 -10.61
C VAL A 135 15.87 72.65 -9.98
N MET A 136 16.27 72.70 -8.71
CA MET A 136 16.63 73.94 -8.02
C MET A 136 17.89 74.59 -8.61
N GLU A 137 18.91 73.79 -8.94
CA GLU A 137 20.13 74.28 -9.59
C GLU A 137 19.84 74.85 -10.99
N ASN A 138 19.01 74.17 -11.78
CA ASN A 138 18.58 74.66 -13.09
C ASN A 138 17.75 75.95 -12.98
N LYS A 139 16.88 76.05 -11.97
CA LYS A 139 16.08 77.25 -11.72
C LYS A 139 16.98 78.44 -11.34
N LYS A 140 17.97 78.22 -10.46
CA LYS A 140 18.94 79.25 -10.08
C LYS A 140 19.79 79.70 -11.27
N LYS A 141 20.27 78.77 -12.11
CA LYS A 141 20.96 79.11 -13.37
C LYS A 141 20.09 79.96 -14.30
N TYR A 142 18.79 79.71 -14.34
CA TYR A 142 17.84 80.51 -15.13
C TYR A 142 17.62 81.91 -14.55
N GLU A 143 17.55 82.03 -13.21
CA GLU A 143 17.40 83.32 -12.52
C GLU A 143 18.68 84.19 -12.58
N ASP A 144 19.87 83.58 -12.41
CA ASP A 144 21.17 84.25 -12.55
C ASP A 144 21.40 84.74 -14.01
N PHE A 145 20.90 84.00 -15.00
CA PHE A 145 20.90 84.40 -16.41
C PHE A 145 19.99 85.61 -16.68
N CYS A 146 18.84 85.72 -16.01
CA CYS A 146 17.94 86.87 -16.13
C CYS A 146 18.48 88.14 -15.44
N MET A 147 19.24 88.02 -14.35
CA MET A 147 19.76 89.18 -13.61
C MET A 147 21.04 89.77 -14.20
N THR A 148 21.74 89.04 -15.08
CA THR A 148 23.00 89.46 -15.72
C THR A 148 22.82 90.13 -17.08
N SER A 149 21.60 90.22 -17.63
CA SER A 149 21.33 90.85 -18.94
C SER A 149 20.41 92.07 -18.84
N SER A 150 20.88 93.13 -18.19
CA SER A 150 20.42 94.50 -18.43
C SER A 150 21.42 95.26 -19.30
N ARG A 151 21.55 94.84 -20.58
CA ARG A 151 21.89 95.66 -21.77
C ARG A 151 22.24 94.73 -22.94
N GLU A 152 21.44 94.82 -23.99
CA GLU A 152 21.72 94.50 -25.39
C GLU A 152 22.79 93.42 -25.66
N VAL A 153 22.37 92.16 -25.72
CA VAL A 153 22.62 91.27 -26.87
C VAL A 153 21.45 90.30 -26.94
N ILE A 154 20.69 90.32 -28.05
CA ILE A 154 19.91 89.17 -28.49
C ILE A 154 20.91 88.05 -28.78
N ALA A 155 21.24 87.24 -27.77
CA ALA A 155 22.07 86.06 -27.93
C ALA A 155 21.15 84.85 -28.00
N ILE A 156 20.79 84.53 -29.23
CA ILE A 156 20.26 83.25 -29.68
C ILE A 156 20.95 82.13 -28.87
N VAL A 157 20.19 81.37 -28.08
CA VAL A 157 20.66 80.06 -27.60
C VAL A 157 21.12 79.32 -28.86
N PRO A 158 22.39 78.87 -28.98
CA PRO A 158 22.86 78.23 -30.19
C PRO A 158 21.85 77.14 -30.56
N ALA A 159 21.33 77.17 -31.80
CA ALA A 159 20.32 76.22 -32.23
C ALA A 159 20.75 74.76 -31.95
N GLU A 160 22.06 74.52 -31.93
CA GLU A 160 22.70 73.26 -31.54
C GLU A 160 22.48 72.84 -30.08
N GLU A 161 22.55 73.75 -29.10
CA GLU A 161 22.30 73.40 -27.68
C GLU A 161 20.83 73.09 -27.41
N VAL A 162 19.91 73.82 -28.05
CA VAL A 162 18.47 73.53 -28.00
C VAL A 162 18.17 72.18 -28.66
N ASP A 163 18.85 71.87 -29.76
CA ASP A 163 18.67 70.59 -30.46
C ASP A 163 19.24 69.40 -29.67
N ILE A 164 20.37 69.58 -28.98
CA ILE A 164 20.93 68.59 -28.05
C ILE A 164 19.99 68.35 -26.87
N LEU A 165 19.47 69.41 -26.24
CA LEU A 165 18.52 69.28 -25.13
C LEU A 165 17.19 68.64 -25.56
N LYS A 166 16.69 68.95 -26.76
CA LYS A 166 15.50 68.28 -27.33
C LYS A 166 15.75 66.79 -27.56
N LYS A 167 16.94 66.41 -28.05
CA LYS A 167 17.33 65.00 -28.23
C LYS A 167 17.43 64.26 -26.89
N ILE A 168 18.03 64.87 -25.88
CA ILE A 168 18.13 64.29 -24.53
C ILE A 168 16.74 64.13 -23.90
N LEU A 169 15.88 65.15 -23.98
CA LEU A 169 14.51 65.09 -23.46
C LEU A 169 13.69 64.00 -24.15
N LYS A 170 13.83 63.86 -25.48
CA LYS A 170 13.14 62.81 -26.24
C LYS A 170 13.62 61.41 -25.85
N LYS A 171 14.92 61.23 -25.64
CA LYS A 171 15.51 59.97 -25.16
C LYS A 171 15.01 59.63 -23.75
N GLU A 172 15.01 60.60 -22.84
CA GLU A 172 14.55 60.40 -21.47
C GLU A 172 13.04 60.09 -21.42
N THR A 173 12.24 60.74 -22.27
CA THR A 173 10.80 60.46 -22.39
C THR A 173 10.54 59.03 -22.87
N LEU A 174 11.32 58.54 -23.83
CA LEU A 174 11.20 57.16 -24.31
C LEU A 174 11.57 56.15 -23.22
N LEU A 175 12.66 56.40 -22.48
CA LEU A 175 13.07 55.54 -21.37
C LEU A 175 12.02 55.52 -20.24
N ARG A 176 11.44 56.68 -19.92
CA ARG A 176 10.36 56.77 -18.93
C ARG A 176 9.11 56.00 -19.36
N ASN A 177 8.70 56.12 -20.62
CA ASN A 177 7.56 55.37 -21.15
C ASN A 177 7.80 53.86 -21.14
N ALA A 178 9.03 53.42 -21.43
CA ALA A 178 9.41 52.00 -21.34
C ALA A 178 9.34 51.49 -19.89
N ALA A 179 9.92 52.23 -18.93
CA ALA A 179 9.87 51.88 -17.52
C ALA A 179 8.43 51.88 -16.96
N GLU A 180 7.58 52.81 -17.41
CA GLU A 180 6.17 52.86 -17.02
C GLU A 180 5.38 51.68 -17.61
N GLY A 181 5.74 51.22 -18.82
CA GLY A 181 5.25 49.98 -19.41
C GLY A 181 5.63 48.74 -18.59
N GLU A 182 6.88 48.62 -18.16
CA GLU A 182 7.35 47.53 -17.30
C GLU A 182 6.67 47.54 -15.92
N ILE A 183 6.52 48.71 -15.30
CA ILE A 183 5.80 48.86 -14.02
C ILE A 183 4.34 48.41 -14.17
N ASN A 184 3.67 48.76 -15.27
CA ASN A 184 2.31 48.34 -15.53
C ASN A 184 2.21 46.84 -15.79
N HIS A 185 3.18 46.26 -16.50
CA HIS A 185 3.27 44.81 -16.70
C HIS A 185 3.44 44.05 -15.38
N LEU A 186 4.36 44.50 -14.52
CA LEU A 186 4.59 43.93 -13.20
C LEU A 186 3.36 44.09 -12.27
N LYS A 187 2.66 45.23 -12.34
CA LYS A 187 1.40 45.42 -11.60
C LYS A 187 0.32 44.43 -12.04
N ASN A 188 0.21 44.16 -13.34
CA ASN A 188 -0.75 43.19 -13.87
C ASN A 188 -0.41 41.76 -13.43
N GLN A 189 0.87 41.36 -13.53
CA GLN A 189 1.33 40.06 -13.02
C GLN A 189 1.07 39.90 -11.52
N MET A 190 1.31 40.95 -10.72
CA MET A 190 1.02 40.93 -9.28
C MET A 190 -0.48 40.84 -8.99
N ALA A 191 -1.35 41.41 -9.83
CA ALA A 191 -2.79 41.28 -9.70
C ALA A 191 -3.26 39.85 -10.03
N GLU A 192 -2.71 39.23 -11.09
CA GLU A 192 -3.00 37.84 -11.45
C GLU A 192 -2.55 36.86 -10.36
N LEU A 193 -1.34 37.05 -9.81
CA LEU A 193 -0.82 36.23 -8.70
C LEU A 193 -1.70 36.36 -7.45
N LYS A 194 -2.15 37.56 -7.11
CA LYS A 194 -3.07 37.77 -5.97
C LYS A 194 -4.42 37.07 -6.18
N MET A 195 -4.93 37.03 -7.42
CA MET A 195 -6.18 36.34 -7.71
C MET A 195 -6.03 34.82 -7.66
N SER A 196 -4.89 34.31 -8.13
CA SER A 196 -4.52 32.90 -7.98
C SER A 196 -4.36 32.52 -6.51
N GLU A 197 -3.70 33.37 -5.70
CA GLU A 197 -3.52 33.16 -4.27
C GLU A 197 -4.86 33.13 -3.52
N ALA A 198 -5.78 34.07 -3.80
CA ALA A 198 -7.11 34.08 -3.21
C ALA A 198 -7.92 32.82 -3.55
N SER A 199 -7.83 32.32 -4.79
CA SER A 199 -8.44 31.04 -5.18
C SER A 199 -7.86 29.88 -4.39
N ARG A 200 -6.52 29.80 -4.29
CA ARG A 200 -5.83 28.74 -3.54
C ARG A 200 -6.17 28.77 -2.05
N VAL A 201 -6.28 29.95 -1.45
CA VAL A 201 -6.71 30.13 -0.05
C VAL A 201 -8.15 29.66 0.14
N SER A 202 -9.05 29.95 -0.82
CA SER A 202 -10.41 29.41 -0.80
C SER A 202 -10.43 27.89 -0.86
N ASP A 203 -9.63 27.27 -1.73
CA ASP A 203 -9.58 25.82 -1.85
C ASP A 203 -8.96 25.15 -0.62
N ILE A 204 -7.93 25.75 -0.02
CA ILE A 204 -7.38 25.30 1.26
C ILE A 204 -8.45 25.35 2.36
N SER A 205 -9.28 26.39 2.39
CA SER A 205 -10.37 26.49 3.37
C SER A 205 -11.43 25.39 3.19
N LYS A 206 -11.79 25.05 1.94
CA LYS A 206 -12.70 23.94 1.62
C LYS A 206 -12.13 22.59 2.06
N LEU A 207 -10.85 22.35 1.75
CA LEU A 207 -10.16 21.12 2.15
C LEU A 207 -10.07 20.97 3.67
N ARG A 208 -9.80 22.06 4.40
CA ARG A 208 -9.82 22.05 5.88
C ARG A 208 -11.19 21.67 6.43
N LYS A 209 -12.26 22.23 5.85
CA LYS A 209 -13.63 21.89 6.25
C LYS A 209 -13.97 20.41 5.99
N MET A 210 -13.60 19.89 4.81
CA MET A 210 -13.80 18.46 4.50
C MET A 210 -13.02 17.55 5.45
N LEU A 211 -11.80 17.92 5.83
CA LEU A 211 -11.00 17.16 6.79
C LEU A 211 -11.65 17.15 8.18
N GLU A 212 -12.23 18.26 8.59
CA GLU A 212 -12.95 18.38 9.86
C GLU A 212 -14.25 17.55 9.86
N ASP A 213 -15.00 17.55 8.74
CA ASP A 213 -16.19 16.71 8.56
C ASP A 213 -15.84 15.21 8.60
N GLU A 214 -14.75 14.79 7.95
CA GLU A 214 -14.24 13.41 8.00
C GLU A 214 -13.78 13.00 9.40
N ALA A 215 -13.14 13.91 10.14
CA ALA A 215 -12.75 13.66 11.54
C ALA A 215 -13.97 13.41 12.43
N HIS A 216 -15.04 14.21 12.28
CA HIS A 216 -16.30 14.02 12.99
C HIS A 216 -16.98 12.69 12.61
N GLN A 217 -16.98 12.31 11.33
CA GLN A 217 -17.52 11.02 10.90
C GLN A 217 -16.75 9.84 11.48
N LYS A 218 -15.41 9.92 11.49
CA LYS A 218 -14.54 8.91 12.10
C LYS A 218 -14.84 8.73 13.58
N GLU A 219 -15.07 9.81 14.32
CA GLU A 219 -15.40 9.76 15.74
C GLU A 219 -16.78 9.13 15.98
N LYS A 220 -17.77 9.48 15.15
CA LYS A 220 -19.10 8.83 15.19
C LYS A 220 -19.01 7.32 14.94
N LEU A 221 -18.27 6.90 13.92
CA LEU A 221 -18.07 5.48 13.59
C LEU A 221 -17.34 4.73 14.72
N LYS A 222 -16.34 5.35 15.35
CA LYS A 222 -15.68 4.78 16.55
C LYS A 222 -16.68 4.55 17.68
N GLY A 223 -17.58 5.51 17.94
CA GLY A 223 -18.65 5.36 18.92
C GLY A 223 -19.62 4.21 18.61
N GLU A 224 -20.01 4.06 17.33
CA GLU A 224 -20.85 2.95 16.89
C GLU A 224 -20.16 1.59 17.03
N ILE A 225 -18.88 1.50 16.69
CA ILE A 225 -18.08 0.29 16.88
C ILE A 225 -18.02 -0.10 18.36
N ALA A 226 -17.74 0.85 19.25
CA ALA A 226 -17.71 0.61 20.69
C ALA A 226 -19.06 0.11 21.22
N ARG A 227 -20.17 0.70 20.74
CA ARG A 227 -21.54 0.26 21.09
C ARG A 227 -21.81 -1.17 20.61
N LEU A 228 -21.43 -1.50 19.39
CA LEU A 228 -21.61 -2.84 18.83
C LEU A 228 -20.76 -3.89 19.55
N GLN A 229 -19.52 -3.56 19.91
CA GLN A 229 -18.65 -4.41 20.73
C GLN A 229 -19.27 -4.69 22.10
N SER A 230 -19.84 -3.68 22.75
CA SER A 230 -20.56 -3.85 24.02
C SER A 230 -21.78 -4.76 23.90
N GLN A 231 -22.58 -4.60 22.83
CA GLN A 231 -23.72 -5.48 22.56
C GLN A 231 -23.30 -6.93 22.30
N LEU A 232 -22.17 -7.14 21.62
CA LEU A 232 -21.65 -8.47 21.30
C LEU A 232 -21.11 -9.18 22.55
N LEU A 233 -20.46 -8.44 23.45
CA LEU A 233 -20.09 -8.91 24.79
C LEU A 233 -21.32 -9.34 25.60
N GLN A 234 -22.38 -8.53 25.59
CA GLN A 234 -23.61 -8.82 26.32
C GLN A 234 -24.32 -10.09 25.81
N LEU A 235 -24.40 -10.26 24.49
CA LEU A 235 -24.91 -11.48 23.86
C LEU A 235 -24.02 -12.71 24.17
N GLY A 236 -22.69 -12.52 24.21
CA GLY A 236 -21.76 -13.57 24.63
C GLY A 236 -22.01 -14.06 26.06
N PHE A 237 -22.28 -13.14 26.99
CA PHE A 237 -22.65 -13.46 28.37
C PHE A 237 -24.00 -14.20 28.45
N GLU A 238 -25.00 -13.81 27.67
CA GLU A 238 -26.30 -14.50 27.62
C GLU A 238 -26.21 -15.91 27.03
N VAL A 239 -25.42 -16.10 25.97
CA VAL A 239 -25.15 -17.44 25.39
C VAL A 239 -24.38 -18.31 26.40
N GLY A 240 -23.43 -17.72 27.14
CA GLY A 240 -22.74 -18.40 28.25
C GLY A 240 -23.68 -18.85 29.36
N LYS A 241 -24.61 -17.97 29.80
CA LYS A 241 -25.65 -18.33 30.78
C LYS A 241 -26.58 -19.43 30.25
N LYS A 242 -27.02 -19.37 29.00
CA LYS A 242 -27.87 -20.40 28.39
C LYS A 242 -27.16 -21.76 28.30
N LYS A 243 -25.86 -21.78 27.96
CA LYS A 243 -25.05 -23.00 27.99
C LYS A 243 -24.91 -23.57 29.40
N PHE A 244 -24.66 -22.72 30.41
CA PHE A 244 -24.56 -23.15 31.81
C PHE A 244 -25.87 -23.77 32.33
N ILE A 245 -27.02 -23.18 32.00
CA ILE A 245 -28.34 -23.73 32.35
C ILE A 245 -28.59 -25.05 31.61
N HIS A 246 -28.23 -25.14 30.32
CA HIS A 246 -28.38 -26.37 29.53
C HIS A 246 -27.56 -27.53 30.10
N THR A 247 -26.32 -27.28 30.55
CA THR A 247 -25.46 -28.29 31.19
C THR A 247 -26.04 -28.76 32.52
N ASN A 248 -26.60 -27.86 33.33
CA ASN A 248 -27.23 -28.23 34.61
C ASN A 248 -28.54 -29.00 34.43
N ILE A 249 -29.32 -28.72 33.38
CA ILE A 249 -30.54 -29.49 33.07
C ILE A 249 -30.18 -30.93 32.62
N LEU A 250 -29.10 -31.07 31.84
CA LEU A 250 -28.61 -32.39 31.42
C LEU A 250 -28.06 -33.21 32.60
N SER A 251 -27.32 -32.60 33.53
CA SER A 251 -26.84 -33.28 34.73
C SER A 251 -27.97 -33.70 35.67
N THR A 252 -29.05 -32.91 35.74
CA THR A 252 -30.23 -33.25 36.57
C THR A 252 -31.09 -34.35 35.93
N ARG A 253 -31.08 -34.50 34.60
CA ARG A 253 -31.73 -35.63 33.91
C ARG A 253 -30.95 -36.95 34.03
N GLN A 254 -29.62 -36.89 34.20
CA GLN A 254 -28.80 -38.09 34.40
C GLN A 254 -28.92 -38.69 35.83
N GLN A 255 -29.49 -37.96 36.80
CA GLN A 255 -29.68 -38.42 38.19
C GLN A 255 -31.10 -38.89 38.52
N LYS A 256 -32.00 -39.02 37.53
CA LYS A 256 -33.36 -39.57 37.72
C LYS A 256 -33.62 -40.77 36.80
N ILE A 257 -32.75 -41.77 36.88
CA ILE A 257 -33.06 -43.16 36.50
C ILE A 257 -32.34 -44.05 37.50
N ASP A 258 -32.81 -44.07 38.75
CA ASP A 258 -32.74 -45.23 39.66
C ASP A 258 -33.41 -44.88 41.01
N GLY A 259 -34.38 -45.70 41.42
CA GLY A 259 -34.85 -45.84 42.81
C GLY A 259 -35.90 -44.83 43.31
N GLY A 260 -37.04 -45.32 43.78
CA GLY A 260 -38.19 -44.50 44.21
C GLY A 260 -38.31 -44.19 45.71
N GLY A 261 -39.37 -43.42 46.03
CA GLY A 261 -40.02 -43.31 47.34
C GLY A 261 -39.49 -42.25 48.31
N PHE A 262 -40.23 -41.14 48.49
CA PHE A 262 -40.88 -40.70 49.75
C PHE A 262 -41.31 -39.23 49.67
N GLU A 263 -42.53 -38.98 50.16
CA GLU A 263 -43.23 -37.69 50.28
C GLU A 263 -42.53 -36.69 51.21
N LYS A 264 -42.65 -35.39 50.92
CA LYS A 264 -43.25 -34.42 51.87
C LYS A 264 -43.56 -33.06 51.26
N ASP A 265 -44.72 -32.59 51.70
CA ASP A 265 -45.46 -31.35 51.49
C ASP A 265 -44.76 -30.03 51.86
N PHE A 266 -45.49 -28.95 51.50
CA PHE A 266 -45.44 -27.54 51.91
C PHE A 266 -44.55 -26.65 51.05
N GLY A 267 -45.01 -25.57 50.42
CA GLY A 267 -46.31 -24.88 50.43
C GLY A 267 -46.09 -23.42 50.07
N ASP A 268 -47.00 -22.86 49.25
CA ASP A 268 -47.42 -21.43 49.21
C ASP A 268 -46.41 -20.33 48.80
N LEU A 269 -46.77 -19.25 48.09
CA LEU A 269 -48.00 -18.85 47.40
C LEU A 269 -47.67 -17.63 46.49
N HIS A 270 -48.28 -17.65 45.30
CA HIS A 270 -48.61 -16.60 44.33
C HIS A 270 -48.25 -15.11 44.50
N SER A 271 -47.92 -14.50 43.35
CA SER A 271 -48.71 -13.43 42.70
C SER A 271 -48.36 -13.42 41.20
N SER A 272 -49.18 -13.99 40.30
CA SER A 272 -50.22 -13.30 39.49
C SER A 272 -49.64 -12.07 38.76
N THR A 273 -49.73 -11.89 37.43
CA THR A 273 -50.80 -12.23 36.50
C THR A 273 -50.35 -11.93 35.06
N SER A 274 -51.01 -12.57 34.10
CA SER A 274 -51.42 -12.05 32.78
C SER A 274 -50.72 -12.60 31.51
N LEU A 275 -51.59 -13.30 30.75
CA LEU A 275 -51.81 -13.23 29.30
C LEU A 275 -51.06 -14.20 28.37
N VAL A 276 -51.80 -15.27 28.12
CA VAL A 276 -51.84 -16.16 26.96
C VAL A 276 -51.81 -15.39 25.62
N LYS A 277 -50.93 -15.81 24.71
CA LYS A 277 -51.14 -16.12 23.27
C LYS A 277 -49.88 -15.81 22.44
N HIS A 278 -49.14 -16.86 22.07
CA HIS A 278 -48.68 -17.17 20.70
C HIS A 278 -47.46 -18.10 20.72
N GLU A 279 -47.71 -19.40 20.63
CA GLU A 279 -46.78 -20.31 19.98
C GLU A 279 -46.94 -20.17 18.46
N GLN A 280 -45.84 -20.44 17.73
CA GLN A 280 -45.61 -20.27 16.29
C GLN A 280 -44.98 -18.94 15.84
N GLN A 281 -43.67 -18.78 16.07
CA GLN A 281 -42.71 -18.14 15.13
C GLN A 281 -41.29 -18.18 15.70
N ALA A 282 -40.64 -19.36 15.66
CA ALA A 282 -39.23 -19.49 16.01
C ALA A 282 -38.47 -20.38 15.00
N SER A 283 -38.68 -20.11 13.70
CA SER A 283 -37.90 -20.74 12.61
C SER A 283 -37.53 -19.76 11.48
N VAL A 284 -37.61 -18.43 11.70
CA VAL A 284 -37.41 -17.42 10.62
C VAL A 284 -36.26 -16.43 10.90
N ASN A 285 -35.69 -16.40 12.11
CA ASN A 285 -34.71 -15.36 12.47
C ASN A 285 -33.23 -15.69 12.15
N GLY A 286 -32.90 -16.94 11.82
CA GLY A 286 -31.55 -17.31 11.33
C GLY A 286 -31.33 -16.94 9.86
N GLU A 287 -32.38 -17.01 9.04
CA GLU A 287 -32.32 -16.65 7.62
C GLU A 287 -32.40 -15.14 7.42
N LYS A 288 -33.23 -14.40 8.17
CA LYS A 288 -33.38 -12.94 8.02
C LYS A 288 -32.11 -12.14 8.33
N ALA A 289 -31.28 -12.55 9.28
CA ALA A 289 -30.02 -11.85 9.60
C ALA A 289 -28.94 -12.05 8.52
N SER A 290 -28.95 -13.22 7.87
CA SER A 290 -28.09 -13.55 6.74
C SER A 290 -28.55 -12.81 5.49
N VAL A 291 -29.85 -12.88 5.19
CA VAL A 291 -30.50 -12.19 4.08
C VAL A 291 -30.37 -10.66 4.22
N ALA A 292 -30.50 -10.08 5.41
CA ALA A 292 -30.29 -8.64 5.62
C ALA A 292 -28.85 -8.21 5.31
N LYS A 293 -27.83 -8.98 5.69
CA LYS A 293 -26.43 -8.72 5.28
C LYS A 293 -26.24 -8.88 3.78
N PHE A 294 -26.82 -9.91 3.16
CA PHE A 294 -26.77 -10.10 1.70
C PHE A 294 -27.52 -8.99 0.93
N PHE A 295 -28.62 -8.47 1.46
CA PHE A 295 -29.37 -7.35 0.87
C PHE A 295 -28.68 -6.00 1.09
N GLU A 296 -28.04 -5.77 2.24
CA GLU A 296 -27.29 -4.55 2.52
C GLU A 296 -26.00 -4.51 1.70
N GLN A 297 -25.30 -5.64 1.58
CA GLN A 297 -24.16 -5.82 0.70
C GLN A 297 -24.58 -5.80 -0.77
N GLY A 298 -25.72 -6.40 -1.12
CA GLY A 298 -26.37 -6.34 -2.44
C GLY A 298 -26.80 -4.92 -2.85
N ASN A 299 -27.28 -4.10 -1.91
CA ASN A 299 -27.63 -2.70 -2.15
C ASN A 299 -26.39 -1.81 -2.29
N LYS A 300 -25.34 -2.01 -1.47
CA LYS A 300 -24.02 -1.38 -1.69
C LYS A 300 -23.45 -1.77 -3.06
N ILE A 301 -23.55 -3.05 -3.43
CA ILE A 301 -23.12 -3.58 -4.72
C ILE A 301 -23.92 -2.91 -5.86
N ASN A 302 -25.24 -2.84 -5.80
CA ASN A 302 -26.05 -2.22 -6.87
C ASN A 302 -25.80 -0.71 -7.03
N ILE A 303 -25.64 0.03 -5.93
CA ILE A 303 -25.26 1.46 -5.97
C ILE A 303 -23.87 1.63 -6.58
N LEU A 304 -22.92 0.76 -6.22
CA LEU A 304 -21.58 0.73 -6.83
C LEU A 304 -21.63 0.32 -8.31
N ALA A 305 -22.61 -0.47 -8.76
CA ALA A 305 -22.77 -0.83 -10.19
C ALA A 305 -23.14 0.39 -11.03
N GLY A 306 -24.18 1.10 -10.59
CA GLY A 306 -24.63 2.33 -11.26
C GLY A 306 -23.57 3.43 -11.19
N GLY A 307 -22.92 3.58 -10.03
CA GLY A 307 -21.81 4.50 -9.85
C GLY A 307 -20.59 4.17 -10.72
N LEU A 308 -20.26 2.89 -10.88
CA LEU A 308 -19.14 2.43 -11.69
C LEU A 308 -19.39 2.66 -13.18
N GLN A 309 -20.57 2.30 -13.69
CA GLN A 309 -20.93 2.58 -15.09
C GLN A 309 -20.91 4.09 -15.39
N LYS A 310 -21.43 4.91 -14.47
CA LYS A 310 -21.33 6.36 -14.60
C LYS A 310 -19.87 6.83 -14.58
N THR A 311 -19.04 6.29 -13.69
CA THR A 311 -17.61 6.63 -13.63
C THR A 311 -16.88 6.25 -14.90
N LEU A 312 -17.19 5.11 -15.51
CA LEU A 312 -16.63 4.69 -16.80
C LEU A 312 -17.05 5.64 -17.92
N SER A 313 -18.30 6.11 -17.94
CA SER A 313 -18.74 7.12 -18.92
C SER A 313 -17.97 8.45 -18.79
N LEU A 314 -17.50 8.79 -17.58
CA LEU A 314 -16.70 9.99 -17.34
C LEU A 314 -15.25 9.86 -17.83
N LEU A 315 -14.78 8.66 -18.18
CA LEU A 315 -13.48 8.47 -18.82
C LEU A 315 -13.41 9.03 -20.24
N GLU A 316 -14.58 9.23 -20.87
CA GLU A 316 -14.72 9.83 -22.19
C GLU A 316 -15.06 11.33 -22.14
N ALA A 317 -15.05 11.93 -20.94
CA ALA A 317 -15.31 13.36 -20.79
C ALA A 317 -14.28 14.20 -21.56
N GLU A 318 -14.74 15.32 -22.12
CA GLU A 318 -13.89 16.29 -22.82
C GLU A 318 -12.89 16.95 -21.86
N ASP A 319 -13.33 17.21 -20.63
CA ASP A 319 -12.51 17.78 -19.57
C ASP A 319 -11.50 16.73 -19.02
N VAL A 320 -10.22 17.05 -19.16
CA VAL A 320 -9.09 16.25 -18.69
C VAL A 320 -9.15 16.03 -17.17
N ASP A 321 -9.52 17.04 -16.40
CA ASP A 321 -9.59 16.93 -14.94
C ASP A 321 -10.70 15.97 -14.51
N VAL A 322 -11.84 16.00 -15.20
CA VAL A 322 -12.94 15.05 -14.98
C VAL A 322 -12.48 13.62 -15.26
N ARG A 323 -11.77 13.39 -16.38
CA ARG A 323 -11.19 12.07 -16.69
C ARG A 323 -10.20 11.61 -15.63
N ILE A 324 -9.29 12.48 -15.21
CA ILE A 324 -8.30 12.17 -14.16
C ILE A 324 -9.00 11.74 -12.86
N HIS A 325 -10.02 12.49 -12.42
CA HIS A 325 -10.77 12.16 -11.21
C HIS A 325 -11.53 10.84 -11.35
N ALA A 326 -12.14 10.58 -12.51
CA ALA A 326 -12.81 9.32 -12.78
C ALA A 326 -11.84 8.12 -12.72
N VAL A 327 -10.64 8.24 -13.31
CA VAL A 327 -9.61 7.19 -13.20
C VAL A 327 -9.12 7.02 -11.76
N LYS A 328 -8.93 8.10 -11.00
CA LYS A 328 -8.55 8.02 -9.57
C LYS A 328 -9.61 7.26 -8.75
N ILE A 329 -10.89 7.51 -9.00
CA ILE A 329 -11.97 6.75 -8.36
C ILE A 329 -11.85 5.27 -8.71
N ILE A 330 -11.65 4.92 -9.98
CA ILE A 330 -11.45 3.52 -10.39
C ILE A 330 -10.21 2.92 -9.72
N ALA A 331 -9.09 3.65 -9.64
CA ALA A 331 -7.86 3.18 -9.01
C ALA A 331 -8.07 2.87 -7.51
N ASN A 332 -8.78 3.75 -6.81
CA ASN A 332 -9.13 3.56 -5.39
C ASN A 332 -10.11 2.41 -5.19
N LEU A 333 -11.09 2.23 -6.08
CA LEU A 333 -11.99 1.08 -6.00
C LEU A 333 -11.26 -0.23 -6.34
N ALA A 334 -10.29 -0.19 -7.25
CA ALA A 334 -9.51 -1.36 -7.65
C ALA A 334 -8.56 -1.86 -6.57
N SER A 335 -8.23 -1.06 -5.54
CA SER A 335 -7.46 -1.57 -4.40
C SER A 335 -8.26 -2.53 -3.51
N GLU A 336 -9.59 -2.52 -3.62
CA GLU A 336 -10.48 -3.42 -2.89
C GLU A 336 -10.77 -4.69 -3.68
N GLU A 337 -10.17 -5.81 -3.27
CA GLU A 337 -10.27 -7.12 -3.95
C GLU A 337 -11.74 -7.53 -4.23
N ALA A 338 -12.64 -7.29 -3.27
CA ALA A 338 -14.06 -7.62 -3.38
C ALA A 338 -14.79 -6.88 -4.52
N ILE A 339 -14.25 -5.77 -5.02
CA ILE A 339 -14.87 -4.95 -6.07
C ILE A 339 -14.21 -5.18 -7.44
N GLN A 340 -12.96 -5.67 -7.47
CA GLN A 340 -12.17 -5.85 -8.71
C GLN A 340 -12.91 -6.61 -9.80
N LYS A 341 -13.55 -7.74 -9.47
CA LYS A 341 -14.32 -8.53 -10.45
C LYS A 341 -15.35 -7.69 -11.20
N ARG A 342 -16.06 -6.82 -10.48
CA ARG A 342 -17.12 -5.98 -11.04
C ARG A 342 -16.57 -4.82 -11.86
N ILE A 343 -15.43 -4.27 -11.44
CA ILE A 343 -14.68 -3.25 -12.21
C ILE A 343 -14.29 -3.82 -13.57
N VAL A 344 -13.79 -5.05 -13.58
CA VAL A 344 -13.40 -5.75 -14.80
C VAL A 344 -14.63 -6.09 -15.67
N GLU A 345 -15.69 -6.66 -15.10
CA GLU A 345 -16.95 -6.95 -15.80
C GLU A 345 -17.59 -5.70 -16.41
N ALA A 346 -17.41 -4.53 -15.80
CA ALA A 346 -17.90 -3.27 -16.33
C ALA A 346 -17.09 -2.73 -17.52
N GLY A 347 -15.96 -3.36 -17.89
CA GLY A 347 -15.13 -2.96 -19.03
C GLY A 347 -13.98 -2.02 -18.68
N ALA A 348 -13.68 -1.82 -17.39
CA ALA A 348 -12.67 -0.84 -16.97
C ALA A 348 -11.27 -1.12 -17.53
N VAL A 349 -10.87 -2.39 -17.67
CA VAL A 349 -9.56 -2.75 -18.24
C VAL A 349 -9.40 -2.17 -19.64
N THR A 350 -10.39 -2.36 -20.51
CA THR A 350 -10.39 -1.83 -21.88
C THR A 350 -10.34 -0.31 -21.89
N SER A 351 -11.12 0.37 -21.04
CA SER A 351 -11.11 1.83 -20.94
C SER A 351 -9.76 2.37 -20.44
N LEU A 352 -9.16 1.74 -19.42
CA LEU A 352 -7.87 2.14 -18.86
C LEU A 352 -6.73 1.97 -19.89
N LEU A 353 -6.72 0.87 -20.62
CA LEU A 353 -5.74 0.63 -21.70
C LEU A 353 -5.94 1.61 -22.87
N THR A 354 -7.19 1.93 -23.19
CA THR A 354 -7.50 2.96 -24.21
C THR A 354 -6.98 4.34 -23.80
N LEU A 355 -7.08 4.69 -22.51
CA LEU A 355 -6.51 5.93 -21.98
C LEU A 355 -4.98 5.94 -22.05
N LEU A 356 -4.31 4.84 -21.72
CA LEU A 356 -2.85 4.73 -21.89
C LEU A 356 -2.41 4.89 -23.35
N LYS A 357 -3.24 4.45 -24.30
CA LYS A 357 -2.94 4.51 -25.73
C LYS A 357 -3.16 5.89 -26.34
N ASN A 358 -4.26 6.55 -25.96
CA ASN A 358 -4.76 7.71 -26.69
C ASN A 358 -4.47 9.04 -25.98
N SER A 359 -4.20 9.02 -24.67
CA SER A 359 -3.89 10.24 -23.91
C SER A 359 -2.48 10.75 -24.24
N GLN A 360 -2.31 12.07 -24.12
CA GLN A 360 -0.99 12.71 -24.07
C GLN A 360 -0.69 13.29 -22.67
N ASP A 361 -1.67 13.23 -21.77
CA ASP A 361 -1.54 13.73 -20.41
C ASP A 361 -0.83 12.69 -19.51
N GLU A 362 0.30 13.10 -18.96
CA GLU A 362 1.13 12.26 -18.09
C GLU A 362 0.42 11.90 -16.76
N THR A 363 -0.44 12.79 -16.25
CA THR A 363 -1.25 12.49 -15.06
C THR A 363 -2.25 11.37 -15.35
N ILE A 364 -2.92 11.37 -16.50
CA ILE A 364 -3.78 10.27 -16.95
C ILE A 364 -2.98 8.96 -17.03
N HIS A 365 -1.80 8.97 -17.63
CA HIS A 365 -0.94 7.78 -17.69
C HIS A 365 -0.61 7.24 -16.30
N ARG A 366 -0.21 8.12 -15.37
CA ARG A 366 0.08 7.77 -13.99
C ARG A 366 -1.11 7.11 -13.30
N VAL A 367 -2.29 7.73 -13.34
CA VAL A 367 -3.46 7.22 -12.62
C VAL A 367 -4.04 5.97 -13.27
N ALA A 368 -3.96 5.85 -14.60
CA ALA A 368 -4.39 4.65 -15.32
C ALA A 368 -3.45 3.46 -15.02
N ALA A 369 -2.13 3.69 -15.05
CA ALA A 369 -1.15 2.67 -14.66
C ALA A 369 -1.33 2.24 -13.20
N SER A 370 -1.67 3.17 -12.29
CA SER A 370 -2.00 2.86 -10.89
C SER A 370 -3.22 1.94 -10.77
N ALA A 371 -4.31 2.25 -11.49
CA ALA A 371 -5.50 1.40 -11.52
C ALA A 371 -5.20 0.00 -12.08
N ILE A 372 -4.44 -0.08 -13.18
CA ILE A 372 -4.01 -1.35 -13.78
C ILE A 372 -3.13 -2.14 -12.81
N ALA A 373 -2.22 -1.47 -12.09
CA ALA A 373 -1.39 -2.13 -11.08
C ALA A 373 -2.25 -2.79 -9.98
N ASN A 374 -3.26 -2.08 -9.47
CA ASN A 374 -4.17 -2.63 -8.47
C ASN A 374 -4.97 -3.83 -9.02
N LEU A 375 -5.52 -3.72 -10.23
CA LEU A 375 -6.25 -4.81 -10.87
C LEU A 375 -5.35 -6.03 -11.15
N ALA A 376 -4.09 -5.80 -11.53
CA ALA A 376 -3.11 -6.84 -11.79
C ALA A 376 -2.65 -7.60 -10.54
N MET A 377 -3.12 -7.25 -9.33
CA MET A 377 -2.87 -8.09 -8.14
C MET A 377 -3.60 -9.44 -8.20
N ASN A 378 -4.65 -9.56 -9.01
CA ASN A 378 -5.41 -10.79 -9.20
C ASN A 378 -5.03 -11.49 -10.52
N GLU A 379 -4.65 -12.76 -10.46
CA GLU A 379 -4.21 -13.55 -11.63
C GLU A 379 -5.22 -13.56 -12.78
N THR A 380 -6.53 -13.64 -12.49
CA THR A 380 -7.57 -13.68 -13.54
C THR A 380 -7.61 -12.38 -14.34
N ASN A 381 -7.34 -11.25 -13.67
CA ASN A 381 -7.30 -9.94 -14.32
C ASN A 381 -6.02 -9.76 -15.14
N GLN A 382 -4.91 -10.37 -14.71
CA GLN A 382 -3.64 -10.31 -15.43
C GLN A 382 -3.77 -10.92 -16.83
N ASP A 383 -4.41 -12.10 -16.94
CA ASP A 383 -4.67 -12.76 -18.23
C ASP A 383 -5.45 -11.84 -19.17
N LEU A 384 -6.48 -11.15 -18.66
CA LEU A 384 -7.26 -10.19 -19.45
C LEU A 384 -6.46 -8.94 -19.85
N ILE A 385 -5.65 -8.40 -18.94
CA ILE A 385 -4.79 -7.24 -19.22
C ILE A 385 -3.81 -7.59 -20.35
N VAL A 386 -3.19 -8.77 -20.29
CA VAL A 386 -2.26 -9.24 -21.33
C VAL A 386 -2.99 -9.50 -22.65
N ALA A 387 -4.14 -10.18 -22.63
CA ALA A 387 -4.93 -10.44 -23.83
C ALA A 387 -5.37 -9.17 -24.59
N GLN A 388 -5.42 -8.02 -23.91
CA GLN A 388 -5.73 -6.71 -24.50
C GLN A 388 -4.48 -5.87 -24.83
N GLY A 389 -3.28 -6.47 -24.86
CA GLY A 389 -2.02 -5.80 -25.20
C GLY A 389 -1.48 -4.89 -24.08
N GLY A 390 -1.85 -5.18 -22.83
CA GLY A 390 -1.50 -4.34 -21.69
C GLY A 390 -0.01 -4.24 -21.43
N ILE A 391 0.78 -5.29 -21.69
CA ILE A 391 2.24 -5.24 -21.50
C ILE A 391 2.87 -4.30 -22.51
N SER A 392 2.50 -4.42 -23.79
CA SER A 392 2.99 -3.50 -24.83
C SER A 392 2.65 -2.05 -24.51
N LEU A 393 1.41 -1.76 -24.09
CA LEU A 393 0.98 -0.39 -23.75
C LEU A 393 1.75 0.16 -22.55
N LEU A 394 1.86 -0.60 -21.46
CA LEU A 394 2.65 -0.22 -20.30
C LEU A 394 4.13 0.02 -20.66
N SER A 395 4.69 -0.82 -21.53
CA SER A 395 6.07 -0.69 -22.01
C SER A 395 6.28 0.58 -22.85
N MET A 396 5.32 0.92 -23.71
CA MET A 396 5.32 2.19 -24.45
C MET A 396 5.19 3.39 -23.52
N THR A 397 4.28 3.34 -22.54
CA THR A 397 4.15 4.40 -21.53
C THR A 397 5.45 4.58 -20.75
N ALA A 398 6.14 3.50 -20.36
CA ALA A 398 7.45 3.58 -19.70
C ALA A 398 8.52 4.23 -20.56
N ALA A 399 8.51 4.00 -21.88
CA ALA A 399 9.49 4.56 -22.80
C ALA A 399 9.32 6.07 -23.03
N ASN A 400 8.08 6.57 -22.89
CA ASN A 400 7.72 7.96 -23.17
C ASN A 400 7.61 8.83 -21.90
N ALA A 401 7.49 8.23 -20.72
CA ALA A 401 7.31 8.97 -19.47
C ALA A 401 8.65 9.47 -18.90
N GLU A 402 8.65 10.71 -18.41
CA GLU A 402 9.80 11.31 -17.72
C GLU A 402 9.56 11.39 -16.20
N ASP A 403 8.30 11.52 -15.77
CA ASP A 403 7.91 11.59 -14.36
C ASP A 403 8.22 10.27 -13.61
N PRO A 404 9.09 10.29 -12.60
CA PRO A 404 9.40 9.11 -11.79
C PRO A 404 8.16 8.49 -11.13
N GLN A 405 7.16 9.29 -10.79
CA GLN A 405 5.94 8.79 -10.18
C GLN A 405 5.11 7.98 -11.17
N THR A 406 5.03 8.41 -12.44
CA THR A 406 4.43 7.65 -13.55
C THR A 406 5.17 6.34 -13.77
N LEU A 407 6.50 6.40 -13.89
CA LEU A 407 7.35 5.21 -14.05
C LEU A 407 7.18 4.23 -12.88
N ARG A 408 7.01 4.73 -11.64
CA ARG A 408 6.76 3.87 -10.48
C ARG A 408 5.46 3.08 -10.62
N MET A 409 4.39 3.71 -11.09
CA MET A 409 3.09 3.04 -11.29
C MET A 409 3.17 2.00 -12.41
N VAL A 410 3.81 2.35 -13.53
CA VAL A 410 4.03 1.44 -14.65
C VAL A 410 4.88 0.24 -14.24
N ALA A 411 6.00 0.47 -13.55
CA ALA A 411 6.83 -0.59 -13.00
C ALA A 411 6.07 -1.47 -12.01
N GLY A 412 5.20 -0.89 -11.18
CA GLY A 412 4.34 -1.64 -10.26
C GLY A 412 3.36 -2.58 -10.98
N ALA A 413 2.74 -2.10 -12.06
CA ALA A 413 1.85 -2.91 -12.90
C ALA A 413 2.60 -4.07 -13.55
N ILE A 414 3.73 -3.80 -14.23
CA ILE A 414 4.54 -4.84 -14.86
C ILE A 414 5.07 -5.83 -13.81
N ALA A 415 5.49 -5.36 -12.63
CA ALA A 415 5.97 -6.22 -11.56
C ALA A 415 4.89 -7.17 -11.00
N ASN A 416 3.62 -6.77 -11.01
CA ASN A 416 2.50 -7.64 -10.68
C ASN A 416 2.31 -8.72 -11.75
N LEU A 417 2.36 -8.35 -13.04
CA LEU A 417 2.28 -9.29 -14.16
C LEU A 417 3.44 -10.31 -14.13
N CYS A 418 4.66 -9.89 -13.77
CA CYS A 418 5.82 -10.78 -13.58
C CYS A 418 5.60 -11.86 -12.50
N GLY A 419 4.60 -11.69 -11.63
CA GLY A 419 4.22 -12.68 -10.62
C GLY A 419 3.44 -13.88 -11.16
N ASN A 420 3.08 -13.89 -12.44
CA ASN A 420 2.35 -14.98 -13.08
C ASN A 420 3.30 -15.87 -13.89
N ASP A 421 3.29 -17.17 -13.64
CA ASP A 421 4.15 -18.11 -14.34
C ASP A 421 3.75 -18.37 -15.79
N LYS A 422 2.49 -18.12 -16.15
CA LYS A 422 1.97 -18.32 -17.52
C LYS A 422 2.36 -17.19 -18.47
N LEU A 423 2.57 -15.98 -17.96
CA LEU A 423 2.75 -14.76 -18.78
C LEU A 423 4.21 -14.47 -19.15
N GLN A 424 5.15 -15.39 -18.90
CA GLN A 424 6.58 -15.13 -19.04
C GLN A 424 7.01 -14.86 -20.49
N ILE A 425 6.38 -15.55 -21.45
CA ILE A 425 6.70 -15.39 -22.87
C ILE A 425 6.15 -14.06 -23.37
N GLU A 426 4.90 -13.74 -23.06
CA GLU A 426 4.25 -12.49 -23.40
C GLU A 426 4.99 -11.30 -22.78
N LEU A 427 5.41 -11.39 -21.51
CA LEU A 427 6.23 -10.36 -20.84
C LEU A 427 7.56 -10.09 -21.53
N ARG A 428 8.14 -11.10 -22.17
CA ARG A 428 9.36 -10.94 -22.96
C ARG A 428 9.06 -10.34 -24.33
N GLU A 429 8.13 -10.95 -25.06
CA GLU A 429 7.81 -10.61 -26.45
C GLU A 429 7.20 -9.21 -26.59
N GLU A 430 6.32 -8.83 -25.65
CA GLU A 430 5.71 -7.49 -25.61
C GLU A 430 6.61 -6.44 -24.93
N GLY A 431 7.85 -6.80 -24.58
CA GLY A 431 8.86 -5.84 -24.12
C GLY A 431 8.82 -5.47 -22.64
N GLY A 432 8.04 -6.16 -21.80
CA GLY A 432 7.95 -5.91 -20.36
C GLY A 432 9.30 -6.00 -19.64
N ILE A 433 10.16 -6.97 -19.99
CA ILE A 433 11.52 -7.08 -19.42
C ILE A 433 12.38 -5.87 -19.82
N LYS A 434 12.33 -5.47 -21.10
CA LYS A 434 13.06 -4.30 -21.61
C LYS A 434 12.58 -3.01 -20.96
N ALA A 435 11.28 -2.87 -20.73
CA ALA A 435 10.70 -1.72 -20.05
C ALA A 435 11.20 -1.61 -18.61
N LEU A 436 11.20 -2.71 -17.84
CA LEU A 436 11.75 -2.74 -16.47
C LEU A 436 13.22 -2.27 -16.45
N LEU A 437 14.05 -2.79 -17.35
CA LEU A 437 15.45 -2.35 -17.47
C LEU A 437 15.59 -0.89 -17.93
N GLY A 438 14.74 -0.44 -18.86
CA GLY A 438 14.75 0.94 -19.35
C GLY A 438 14.46 1.96 -18.25
N MET A 439 13.50 1.67 -17.38
CA MET A 439 13.09 2.56 -16.28
C MET A 439 14.18 2.78 -15.23
N VAL A 440 15.19 1.92 -15.14
CA VAL A 440 16.35 2.12 -14.25
C VAL A 440 17.03 3.47 -14.50
N ARG A 441 16.98 3.98 -15.73
CA ARG A 441 17.64 5.22 -16.15
C ARG A 441 17.17 6.47 -15.40
N CYS A 442 15.97 6.47 -14.82
CA CYS A 442 15.45 7.62 -14.06
C CYS A 442 16.12 7.82 -12.69
N ARG A 443 16.91 6.83 -12.23
CA ARG A 443 17.66 6.87 -10.95
C ARG A 443 16.82 7.18 -9.70
N HIS A 444 15.51 6.98 -9.76
CA HIS A 444 14.62 7.21 -8.63
C HIS A 444 14.48 5.93 -7.77
N PRO A 445 14.74 6.00 -6.44
CA PRO A 445 14.73 4.82 -5.57
C PRO A 445 13.43 4.02 -5.63
N ASP A 446 12.27 4.69 -5.61
CA ASP A 446 10.98 4.00 -5.65
C ASP A 446 10.74 3.23 -6.95
N VAL A 447 11.25 3.74 -8.08
CA VAL A 447 11.15 3.06 -9.37
C VAL A 447 12.05 1.84 -9.35
N HIS A 448 13.28 1.98 -8.83
CA HIS A 448 14.22 0.86 -8.66
C HIS A 448 13.66 -0.25 -7.76
N ILE A 449 12.90 0.09 -6.71
CA ILE A 449 12.22 -0.89 -5.86
C ILE A 449 11.23 -1.72 -6.68
N GLN A 450 10.38 -1.07 -7.49
CA GLN A 450 9.40 -1.78 -8.32
C GLN A 450 10.06 -2.60 -9.43
N VAL A 451 11.11 -2.08 -10.06
CA VAL A 451 11.90 -2.81 -11.06
C VAL A 451 12.53 -4.06 -10.45
N ALA A 452 13.20 -3.92 -9.30
CA ALA A 452 13.80 -5.04 -8.59
C ALA A 452 12.74 -6.07 -8.18
N ARG A 453 11.57 -5.61 -7.69
CA ARG A 453 10.43 -6.47 -7.37
C ARG A 453 9.94 -7.26 -8.59
N GLY A 454 9.78 -6.61 -9.74
CA GLY A 454 9.37 -7.26 -10.98
C GLY A 454 10.36 -8.33 -11.43
N ILE A 455 11.66 -8.02 -11.41
CA ILE A 455 12.73 -8.97 -11.74
C ILE A 455 12.75 -10.15 -10.77
N ALA A 456 12.59 -9.92 -9.47
CA ALA A 456 12.53 -10.97 -8.46
C ALA A 456 11.31 -11.88 -8.64
N ASN A 457 10.14 -11.31 -8.93
CA ASN A 457 8.92 -12.06 -9.22
C ASN A 457 9.10 -12.94 -10.47
N PHE A 458 9.64 -12.36 -11.55
CA PHE A 458 9.89 -13.08 -12.79
C PHE A 458 10.87 -14.24 -12.55
N ALA A 459 12.00 -13.99 -11.89
CA ALA A 459 12.98 -15.02 -11.56
C ALA A 459 12.39 -16.15 -10.70
N LYS A 460 11.53 -15.81 -9.74
CA LYS A 460 10.81 -16.79 -8.91
C LYS A 460 9.86 -17.66 -9.74
N CYS A 461 9.05 -17.04 -10.59
CA CYS A 461 8.10 -17.75 -11.45
C CYS A 461 8.81 -18.65 -12.47
N GLU A 462 9.87 -18.14 -13.08
CA GLU A 462 10.72 -18.89 -14.00
C GLU A 462 11.37 -20.08 -13.29
N SER A 463 11.90 -19.85 -12.09
CA SER A 463 12.47 -20.93 -11.29
C SER A 463 11.44 -22.00 -10.94
N LYS A 464 10.19 -21.60 -10.61
CA LYS A 464 9.11 -22.54 -10.31
C LYS A 464 8.77 -23.40 -11.54
N ALA A 465 8.64 -22.77 -12.71
CA ALA A 465 8.38 -23.47 -13.97
C ALA A 465 9.50 -24.47 -14.32
N SER A 466 10.76 -24.08 -14.14
CA SER A 466 11.89 -24.99 -14.37
C SER A 466 11.91 -26.16 -13.38
N THR A 467 11.61 -25.92 -12.09
CA THR A 467 11.49 -27.02 -11.09
C THR A 467 10.34 -27.97 -11.42
N GLN A 468 9.26 -27.49 -12.04
CA GLN A 468 8.12 -28.31 -12.49
C GLN A 468 8.37 -29.01 -13.83
N GLY A 469 9.50 -28.75 -14.50
CA GLY A 469 9.84 -29.31 -15.81
C GLY A 469 9.03 -28.72 -16.97
N THR A 470 8.22 -27.69 -16.74
CA THR A 470 7.47 -26.99 -17.80
C THR A 470 8.32 -26.01 -18.58
N LYS A 471 9.49 -25.63 -18.05
CA LYS A 471 10.47 -24.79 -18.73
C LYS A 471 11.84 -25.44 -18.71
N VAL A 472 12.53 -25.41 -19.84
CA VAL A 472 13.89 -25.95 -20.00
C VAL A 472 14.76 -24.88 -20.66
N GLY A 473 15.99 -24.75 -20.20
CA GLY A 473 16.97 -23.82 -20.78
C GLY A 473 17.33 -22.66 -19.86
N ARG A 474 18.00 -21.67 -20.44
CA ARG A 474 18.49 -20.48 -19.75
C ARG A 474 17.33 -19.56 -19.39
N SER A 475 17.55 -18.76 -18.34
CA SER A 475 16.59 -17.76 -17.92
C SER A 475 16.39 -16.69 -18.99
N LEU A 476 15.14 -16.31 -19.27
CA LEU A 476 14.81 -15.21 -20.17
C LEU A 476 15.38 -13.87 -19.69
N LEU A 477 15.49 -13.68 -18.36
CA LEU A 477 16.16 -12.51 -17.78
C LEU A 477 17.65 -12.49 -18.13
N ILE A 478 18.31 -13.65 -18.16
CA ILE A 478 19.72 -13.74 -18.56
C ILE A 478 19.86 -13.51 -20.07
N GLU A 479 18.99 -14.10 -20.87
CA GLU A 479 19.00 -13.91 -22.33
C GLU A 479 18.76 -12.45 -22.74
N ASP A 480 17.92 -11.73 -22.02
CA ASP A 480 17.62 -10.31 -22.26
C ASP A 480 18.61 -9.36 -21.55
N GLY A 481 19.71 -9.87 -21.00
CA GLY A 481 20.81 -9.06 -20.48
C GLY A 481 20.51 -8.35 -19.14
N VAL A 482 19.59 -8.89 -18.33
CA VAL A 482 19.23 -8.33 -17.01
C VAL A 482 20.30 -8.64 -15.96
N LEU A 483 21.05 -9.74 -16.12
CA LEU A 483 22.00 -10.25 -15.13
C LEU A 483 23.06 -9.22 -14.66
N PRO A 484 23.73 -8.44 -15.54
CA PRO A 484 24.69 -7.42 -15.10
C PRO A 484 24.09 -6.38 -14.16
N TRP A 485 22.85 -5.96 -14.43
CA TRP A 485 22.15 -5.00 -13.57
C TRP A 485 21.80 -5.61 -12.20
N ILE A 486 21.39 -6.89 -12.17
CA ILE A 486 21.14 -7.62 -10.92
C ILE A 486 22.42 -7.68 -10.08
N VAL A 487 23.56 -8.07 -10.68
CA VAL A 487 24.84 -8.16 -9.97
C VAL A 487 25.28 -6.79 -9.43
N GLN A 488 25.16 -5.73 -10.24
CA GLN A 488 25.50 -4.37 -9.81
C GLN A 488 24.68 -3.90 -8.61
N ASN A 489 23.44 -4.38 -8.46
CA ASN A 489 22.53 -4.01 -7.38
C ASN A 489 22.46 -5.02 -6.24
N ALA A 490 23.30 -6.07 -6.25
CA ALA A 490 23.28 -7.11 -5.23
C ALA A 490 23.56 -6.57 -3.82
N ASN A 491 24.39 -5.53 -3.72
CA ASN A 491 24.71 -4.83 -2.48
C ASN A 491 24.20 -3.37 -2.47
N ASN A 492 23.01 -3.12 -3.03
CA ASN A 492 22.42 -1.79 -3.12
C ASN A 492 22.16 -1.19 -1.72
N GLU A 493 22.38 0.12 -1.52
CA GLU A 493 22.16 0.80 -0.24
C GLU A 493 20.69 0.76 0.23
N VAL A 494 19.75 0.80 -0.71
CA VAL A 494 18.31 0.71 -0.45
C VAL A 494 17.95 -0.73 -0.09
N SER A 495 17.62 -0.97 1.18
CA SER A 495 17.30 -2.29 1.74
C SER A 495 16.27 -3.08 0.92
N LEU A 496 15.22 -2.42 0.42
CA LEU A 496 14.18 -3.06 -0.39
C LEU A 496 14.70 -3.51 -1.76
N VAL A 497 15.49 -2.69 -2.45
CA VAL A 497 16.13 -3.07 -3.72
C VAL A 497 17.05 -4.25 -3.48
N ARG A 498 17.95 -4.15 -2.49
CA ARG A 498 18.88 -5.22 -2.11
C ARG A 498 18.14 -6.54 -1.88
N ARG A 499 17.09 -6.53 -1.05
CA ARG A 499 16.27 -7.72 -0.75
C ARG A 499 15.70 -8.38 -2.00
N HIS A 500 15.12 -7.61 -2.91
CA HIS A 500 14.54 -8.16 -4.13
C HIS A 500 15.61 -8.75 -5.06
N ILE A 501 16.75 -8.08 -5.18
CA ILE A 501 17.88 -8.54 -6.00
C ILE A 501 18.51 -9.80 -5.43
N GLU A 502 18.72 -9.89 -4.11
CA GLU A 502 19.23 -11.09 -3.45
C GLU A 502 18.29 -12.29 -3.70
N LEU A 503 16.98 -12.06 -3.64
CA LEU A 503 15.98 -13.09 -3.96
C LEU A 503 16.03 -13.50 -5.45
N ALA A 504 16.17 -12.54 -6.37
CA ALA A 504 16.30 -12.80 -7.79
C ALA A 504 17.54 -13.65 -8.10
N LEU A 505 18.70 -13.29 -7.54
CA LEU A 505 19.95 -14.05 -7.67
C LEU A 505 19.78 -15.47 -7.17
N CYS A 506 19.19 -15.64 -5.99
CA CYS A 506 18.94 -16.96 -5.42
C CYS A 506 18.05 -17.83 -6.33
N HIS A 507 16.98 -17.27 -6.90
CA HIS A 507 16.09 -18.01 -7.78
C HIS A 507 16.71 -18.37 -9.13
N LEU A 508 17.43 -17.44 -9.76
CA LEU A 508 18.17 -17.69 -11.00
C LEU A 508 19.23 -18.78 -10.80
N ALA A 509 19.87 -18.79 -9.64
CA ALA A 509 20.93 -19.73 -9.28
C ALA A 509 20.44 -21.17 -9.08
N GLN A 510 19.14 -21.41 -8.88
CA GLN A 510 18.64 -22.76 -8.60
C GLN A 510 18.75 -23.74 -9.78
N HIS A 511 19.11 -23.26 -10.98
CA HIS A 511 19.09 -24.07 -12.20
C HIS A 511 20.45 -24.13 -12.88
N GLU A 512 20.92 -25.35 -13.15
CA GLU A 512 22.21 -25.62 -13.79
C GLU A 512 22.35 -24.93 -15.15
N ALA A 513 21.25 -24.77 -15.88
CA ALA A 513 21.24 -24.11 -17.19
C ALA A 513 21.76 -22.65 -17.13
N ASN A 514 21.61 -21.98 -15.98
CA ASN A 514 22.09 -20.62 -15.77
C ASN A 514 23.54 -20.57 -15.27
N ALA A 515 24.12 -21.71 -14.86
CA ALA A 515 25.35 -21.71 -14.06
C ALA A 515 26.53 -21.04 -14.77
N ARG A 516 26.68 -21.27 -16.09
CA ARG A 516 27.75 -20.66 -16.89
C ARG A 516 27.69 -19.13 -16.86
N ASP A 517 26.51 -18.56 -17.13
CA ASP A 517 26.32 -17.12 -17.14
C ASP A 517 26.55 -16.53 -15.74
N MET A 518 26.04 -17.20 -14.70
CA MET A 518 26.18 -16.75 -13.32
C MET A 518 27.63 -16.78 -12.82
N ILE A 519 28.40 -17.80 -13.22
CA ILE A 519 29.84 -17.86 -12.95
C ILE A 519 30.56 -16.71 -13.67
N SER A 520 30.32 -16.54 -14.98
CA SER A 520 30.96 -15.50 -15.78
C SER A 520 30.58 -14.08 -15.33
N GLY A 521 29.37 -13.89 -14.80
CA GLY A 521 28.85 -12.63 -14.28
C GLY A 521 29.29 -12.33 -12.85
N GLY A 522 30.12 -13.18 -12.22
CA GLY A 522 30.63 -12.94 -10.86
C GLY A 522 29.62 -13.19 -9.73
N VAL A 523 28.50 -13.85 -10.02
CA VAL A 523 27.41 -14.06 -9.06
C VAL A 523 27.84 -14.93 -7.87
N ILE A 524 28.81 -15.82 -8.04
CA ILE A 524 29.26 -16.74 -6.97
C ILE A 524 29.71 -15.98 -5.72
N ARG A 525 30.41 -14.86 -5.88
CA ARG A 525 30.85 -14.02 -4.75
C ARG A 525 29.66 -13.39 -4.03
N GLU A 526 28.68 -12.90 -4.80
CA GLU A 526 27.46 -12.33 -4.23
C GLU A 526 26.60 -13.39 -3.52
N LEU A 527 26.46 -14.60 -4.08
CA LEU A 527 25.75 -15.69 -3.41
C LEU A 527 26.42 -16.08 -2.09
N VAL A 528 27.76 -16.12 -2.05
CA VAL A 528 28.51 -16.36 -0.81
C VAL A 528 28.26 -15.25 0.20
N ARG A 529 28.34 -13.97 -0.21
CA ARG A 529 28.00 -12.83 0.66
C ARG A 529 26.56 -12.95 1.18
N ILE A 530 25.58 -13.19 0.32
CA ILE A 530 24.17 -13.36 0.69
C ILE A 530 24.01 -14.48 1.72
N SER A 531 24.70 -15.61 1.53
CA SER A 531 24.63 -16.76 2.43
C SER A 531 25.10 -16.48 3.87
N ARG A 532 25.89 -15.41 4.06
CA ARG A 532 26.47 -14.98 5.34
C ARG A 532 25.76 -13.76 5.92
N ASP A 533 25.59 -12.74 5.08
CA ASP A 533 25.33 -11.37 5.52
C ASP A 533 23.90 -10.89 5.21
N CYS A 534 23.13 -11.60 4.37
CA CYS A 534 21.75 -11.20 4.06
C CYS A 534 20.92 -11.15 5.34
N SER A 535 20.13 -10.10 5.56
CA SER A 535 19.36 -9.92 6.80
C SER A 535 18.25 -10.95 6.99
N ARG A 536 17.73 -11.52 5.89
CA ARG A 536 16.60 -12.47 5.92
C ARG A 536 17.08 -13.92 5.87
N GLU A 537 16.71 -14.70 6.89
CA GLU A 537 17.13 -16.09 7.04
C GLU A 537 16.65 -17.00 5.90
N ASP A 538 15.44 -16.78 5.37
CA ASP A 538 14.92 -17.56 4.24
C ASP A 538 15.79 -17.41 2.98
N ILE A 539 16.27 -16.19 2.70
CA ILE A 539 17.17 -15.90 1.58
C ILE A 539 18.57 -16.47 1.86
N ARG A 540 19.10 -16.33 3.08
CA ARG A 540 20.39 -16.95 3.47
C ARG A 540 20.40 -18.45 3.23
N ILE A 541 19.37 -19.15 3.73
CA ILE A 541 19.23 -20.60 3.58
C ILE A 541 19.14 -20.97 2.09
N LEU A 542 18.36 -20.22 1.31
CA LEU A 542 18.22 -20.47 -0.12
C LEU A 542 19.58 -20.32 -0.83
N ALA A 543 20.34 -19.26 -0.55
CA ALA A 543 21.67 -19.06 -1.11
C ALA A 543 22.63 -20.20 -0.76
N ARG A 544 22.69 -20.62 0.52
CA ARG A 544 23.51 -21.77 0.96
C ARG A 544 23.14 -23.04 0.23
N ARG A 545 21.84 -23.35 0.16
CA ARG A 545 21.34 -24.55 -0.52
C ARG A 545 21.77 -24.55 -1.98
N THR A 546 21.62 -23.42 -2.66
CA THR A 546 21.95 -23.30 -4.08
C THR A 546 23.44 -23.43 -4.36
N LEU A 547 24.31 -22.85 -3.52
CA LEU A 547 25.78 -23.02 -3.63
C LEU A 547 26.22 -24.49 -3.50
N VAL A 548 25.48 -25.28 -2.72
CA VAL A 548 25.75 -26.70 -2.51
C VAL A 548 25.06 -27.58 -3.56
N SER A 549 23.89 -27.23 -4.05
CA SER A 549 23.11 -28.11 -4.93
C SER A 549 23.56 -28.09 -6.40
N ILE A 550 24.30 -27.07 -6.84
CA ILE A 550 24.71 -26.88 -8.23
C ILE A 550 26.19 -27.30 -8.40
N PRO A 551 26.49 -28.40 -9.11
CA PRO A 551 27.86 -28.89 -9.29
C PRO A 551 28.83 -27.87 -9.89
N SER A 552 28.38 -27.08 -10.87
CA SER A 552 29.20 -26.03 -11.49
C SER A 552 29.61 -24.95 -10.49
N PHE A 553 28.72 -24.58 -9.55
CA PHE A 553 29.05 -23.62 -8.50
C PHE A 553 30.05 -24.20 -7.51
N GLN A 554 29.89 -25.47 -7.11
CA GLN A 554 30.88 -26.11 -6.24
C GLN A 554 32.27 -26.17 -6.88
N ALA A 555 32.35 -26.48 -8.17
CA ALA A 555 33.60 -26.50 -8.91
C ALA A 555 34.26 -25.12 -8.94
N GLU A 556 33.48 -24.06 -9.20
CA GLU A 556 33.98 -22.69 -9.22
C GLU A 556 34.41 -22.20 -7.83
N ILE A 557 33.67 -22.54 -6.77
CA ILE A 557 34.04 -22.18 -5.40
C ILE A 557 35.37 -22.83 -4.99
N ARG A 558 35.56 -24.12 -5.34
CA ARG A 558 36.85 -24.81 -5.15
C ARG A 558 37.97 -24.13 -5.94
N ARG A 559 37.72 -23.72 -7.18
CA ARG A 559 38.68 -22.99 -8.03
C ARG A 559 39.09 -21.66 -7.41
N LEU A 560 38.13 -20.93 -6.83
CA LEU A 560 38.37 -19.61 -6.24
C LEU A 560 38.91 -19.67 -4.80
N GLY A 561 38.96 -20.85 -4.16
CA GLY A 561 39.40 -21.01 -2.78
C GLY A 561 38.50 -20.31 -1.76
N ILE A 562 37.20 -20.17 -2.05
CA ILE A 562 36.26 -19.45 -1.20
C ILE A 562 35.69 -20.40 -0.14
N TYR A 563 35.95 -20.10 1.14
CA TYR A 563 35.33 -20.78 2.28
C TYR A 563 34.13 -19.96 2.75
N TYR A 564 32.92 -20.53 2.71
CA TYR A 564 31.68 -19.85 3.04
C TYR A 564 31.02 -20.43 4.29
#